data_AF-A0A9Q1FTU2-F1
#
_entry.id   AF-A0A9Q1FTU2-F1
#
_cell.length_a   1.000
_cell.length_b   1.000
_cell.length_c   1.000
_cell.angle_alpha   90.00
_cell.angle_beta   90.00
_cell.angle_gamma   90.00
#
_symmetry.space_group_name_H-M   'P 1'
#
loop_
_entity.id
_entity.type
_entity.pdbx_description
1 polymer ?
#
loop_
_entity_poly.entity_id
_entity_poly.type
_entity_poly.pdbx_seq_one_letter_code
_entity_poly.pdbx_strand_id
1 'polypeptide(L)' 'MRTLPGGLLEEGKGVIAYSVGIAWAAQEELEYIATDPDKEHSFFVEEFDNLHKFVPKIIHNICQEFNSQPRN' A
#
# COMPACT_ATOMS: atom_id res chain seq x y z
N MET A 1 18.26 -3.26 -6.66
CA MET A 1 17.16 -3.43 -5.68
C MET A 1 16.59 -4.82 -5.92
N ARG A 2 16.41 -5.67 -4.91
CA ARG A 2 15.59 -6.89 -5.07
C ARG A 2 14.28 -6.63 -4.37
N THR A 3 13.22 -6.49 -5.14
CA THR A 3 11.88 -6.21 -4.68
C THR A 3 11.23 -7.54 -4.29
N LEU A 4 10.74 -7.66 -3.04
CA LEU A 4 10.03 -8.85 -2.60
C LEU A 4 8.56 -8.73 -3.06
N PRO A 5 7.98 -9.75 -3.71
CA PRO A 5 6.58 -9.73 -4.07
C PRO A 5 5.68 -9.61 -2.83
N GLY A 6 4.68 -8.73 -2.91
CA GLY A 6 3.65 -8.52 -1.89
C GLY A 6 2.88 -9.80 -1.57
N GLY A 7 2.61 -10.64 -2.57
CA GLY A 7 1.99 -11.96 -2.38
C GLY A 7 2.82 -12.98 -1.59
N LEU A 8 4.10 -12.66 -1.29
CA LEU A 8 4.92 -13.47 -0.37
C LEU A 8 4.78 -13.03 1.09
N LEU A 9 4.20 -11.85 1.33
CA LEU A 9 3.90 -11.34 2.68
C LEU A 9 2.65 -12.04 3.18
N GLU A 10 2.82 -13.30 3.61
CA GLU A 10 1.84 -14.16 4.25
C GLU A 10 0.39 -13.63 4.22
N GLU A 11 -0.22 -13.65 3.04
CA GLU A 11 -1.62 -13.24 2.85
C GLU A 11 -2.56 -14.05 3.77
N GLY A 12 -2.10 -15.22 4.23
CA GLY A 12 -2.76 -16.06 5.23
C GLY A 12 -2.62 -15.62 6.70
N LYS A 13 -1.85 -14.56 7.02
CA LYS A 13 -1.72 -14.01 8.38
C LYS A 13 -2.46 -12.68 8.59
N GLY A 14 -3.17 -12.19 7.57
CA GLY A 14 -3.92 -10.93 7.65
C GLY A 14 -3.01 -9.70 7.68
N VAL A 15 -1.85 -9.76 7.01
CA VAL A 15 -0.95 -8.61 6.85
C VAL A 15 -1.27 -7.93 5.53
N ILE A 16 -1.55 -6.62 5.58
CA ILE A 16 -1.81 -5.79 4.39
C ILE A 16 -0.60 -4.88 4.18
N ALA A 17 0.04 -4.99 3.02
CA ALA A 17 1.21 -4.19 2.66
C ALA A 17 0.81 -3.02 1.76
N TYR A 18 1.13 -1.81 2.22
CA TYR A 18 0.94 -0.56 1.50
C TYR A 18 2.29 -0.05 0.96
N SER A 19 2.35 0.29 -0.32
CA SER A 19 3.54 0.82 -0.98
C SER A 19 3.34 2.29 -1.36
N VAL A 20 4.32 3.14 -1.05
CA VAL A 20 4.28 4.57 -1.39
C VAL A 20 5.54 4.95 -2.13
N GLY A 21 5.41 5.30 -3.40
CA GLY A 21 6.48 5.77 -4.26
C GLY A 21 6.48 7.28 -4.41
N ILE A 22 7.67 7.89 -4.47
CA ILE A 22 7.84 9.34 -4.60
C ILE A 22 8.65 9.66 -5.86
N ALA A 23 8.27 10.74 -6.54
CA ALA A 23 8.92 11.32 -7.71
C ALA A 23 8.91 10.42 -8.95
N TRP A 24 9.78 9.42 -8.99
CA TRP A 24 10.06 8.59 -10.17
C TRP A 24 9.91 7.10 -9.83
N ALA A 25 9.18 6.79 -8.76
CA ALA A 25 8.88 5.43 -8.39
C ALA A 25 8.09 4.74 -9.52
N ALA A 26 8.55 3.55 -9.91
CA ALA A 26 7.87 2.74 -10.90
C ALA A 26 6.57 2.19 -10.30
N GLN A 27 5.44 2.58 -10.86
CA GLN A 27 4.12 2.12 -10.40
C GLN A 27 4.01 0.59 -10.40
N GLU A 28 4.58 -0.07 -11.42
CA GLU A 28 4.62 -1.54 -11.54
C GLU A 28 5.35 -2.20 -10.35
N GLU A 29 6.44 -1.60 -9.86
CA GLU A 29 7.15 -2.12 -8.69
C GLU A 29 6.36 -1.87 -7.40
N LEU A 30 5.63 -0.76 -7.31
CA LEU A 30 4.77 -0.46 -6.16
C LEU A 30 3.62 -1.45 -6.07
N GLU A 31 2.97 -1.73 -7.20
CA GLU A 31 1.91 -2.73 -7.32
C GLU A 31 2.44 -4.14 -7.02
N TYR A 32 3.65 -4.47 -7.46
CA TYR A 32 4.28 -5.76 -7.18
C TYR A 32 4.56 -6.00 -5.68
N ILE A 33 4.84 -4.94 -4.91
CA ILE A 33 5.08 -5.02 -3.45
C ILE A 33 3.77 -4.98 -2.67
N ALA A 34 2.76 -4.27 -3.18
CA ALA A 34 1.49 -4.08 -2.50
C ALA A 34 0.73 -5.41 -2.38
N THR A 35 -0.07 -5.54 -1.32
CA THR A 35 -1.02 -6.66 -1.18
C THR A 35 -2.27 -6.39 -2.00
N ASP A 36 -2.93 -7.43 -2.47
CA ASP A 36 -4.20 -7.28 -3.19
C ASP A 36 -5.30 -6.64 -2.31
N PRO A 37 -6.07 -5.66 -2.84
CA PRO A 37 -5.96 -5.05 -4.17
C PRO A 37 -4.77 -4.08 -4.30
N ASP A 38 -3.80 -4.47 -5.11
CA ASP A 38 -2.52 -3.80 -5.38
C ASP A 38 -2.66 -2.32 -5.75
N LYS A 39 -3.69 -1.97 -6.52
CA LYS A 39 -3.97 -0.59 -6.96
C LYS A 39 -4.49 0.33 -5.86
N GLU A 40 -5.13 -0.22 -4.83
CA GLU A 40 -5.61 0.58 -3.69
C GLU A 40 -4.56 0.71 -2.60
N HIS A 41 -3.59 -0.20 -2.59
CA HIS A 41 -2.49 -0.25 -1.64
C HIS A 41 -1.19 0.36 -2.18
N SER A 42 -1.12 0.66 -3.48
CA SER A 42 -0.01 1.39 -4.09
C SER A 42 -0.36 2.87 -4.28
N PHE A 43 0.54 3.75 -3.84
CA PHE A 43 0.39 5.19 -3.94
C PHE A 43 1.61 5.79 -4.63
N PHE A 44 1.37 6.54 -5.69
CA PHE A 44 2.38 7.34 -6.35
C PHE A 44 2.21 8.82 -6.00
N VAL A 45 3.30 9.43 -5.56
CA VAL A 45 3.35 10.84 -5.17
C VAL A 45 4.43 11.54 -6.00
N GLU A 46 4.08 12.64 -6.67
CA GLU A 46 5.04 13.36 -7.53
C GLU A 46 6.19 14.01 -6.75
N GLU A 47 5.94 14.48 -5.53
CA GLU A 47 6.94 15.17 -4.70
C GLU A 47 6.75 14.84 -3.22
N PHE A 48 7.82 14.85 -2.43
CA PHE A 48 7.73 14.60 -0.99
C PHE A 48 6.80 15.59 -0.30
N ASP A 49 6.78 16.85 -0.75
CA ASP A 49 5.85 17.86 -0.29
C ASP A 49 4.40 17.48 -0.53
N ASN A 50 4.04 16.67 -1.53
CA ASN A 50 2.66 16.26 -1.73
C ASN A 50 2.24 15.07 -0.84
N LEU A 51 3.19 14.40 -0.17
CA LEU A 51 2.93 13.23 0.66
C LEU A 51 1.88 13.50 1.76
N HIS A 52 1.92 14.69 2.39
CA HIS A 52 1.00 15.06 3.46
C HIS A 52 -0.48 15.04 3.04
N LYS A 53 -0.77 15.20 1.73
CA LYS A 53 -2.13 15.14 1.19
C LYS A 53 -2.63 13.69 1.05
N PHE A 54 -1.71 12.74 0.86
CA PHE A 54 -2.02 11.32 0.69
C PHE A 54 -2.09 10.56 2.02
N VAL A 55 -1.30 10.96 3.03
CA VAL A 55 -1.35 10.38 4.38
C VAL A 55 -2.78 10.20 4.91
N PRO A 56 -3.66 11.21 4.94
CA PRO A 56 -5.02 11.03 5.46
C PRO A 56 -5.85 10.02 4.65
N LYS A 57 -5.61 9.91 3.34
CA LYS A 57 -6.28 8.93 2.48
C LYS A 57 -5.82 7.51 2.79
N ILE A 58 -4.51 7.31 2.96
CA ILE A 58 -3.93 6.01 3.34
C ILE A 58 -4.48 5.56 4.70
N ILE A 59 -4.47 6.46 5.69
CA ILE A 59 -5.01 6.17 7.02
C ILE A 59 -6.50 5.83 6.96
N HIS A 60 -7.27 6.54 6.12
CA HIS A 60 -8.69 6.23 5.94
C HIS A 60 -8.89 4.81 5.41
N ASN A 61 -8.17 4.42 4.35
CA ASN A 61 -8.24 3.09 3.77
C ASN A 61 -7.90 2.00 4.79
N ILE A 62 -6.78 2.15 5.52
CA ILE A 62 -6.37 1.22 6.58
C ILE A 62 -7.46 1.08 7.64
N CYS A 63 -8.03 2.20 8.10
CA CYS A 63 -9.09 2.17 9.10
C CYS A 63 -10.37 1.48 8.60
N GLN A 64 -10.72 1.66 7.33
CA GLN A 64 -11.88 1.01 6.71
C GLN A 64 -11.67 -0.50 6.62
N GLU A 65 -10.51 -0.95 6.13
CA GLU A 65 -10.18 -2.36 6.02
C GLU A 65 -10.10 -3.04 7.40
N PHE A 66 -9.44 -2.39 8.36
CA PHE A 66 -9.31 -2.92 9.71
C PHE A 66 -10.66 -3.07 10.42
N ASN A 67 -11.58 -2.13 10.22
CA ASN A 67 -12.94 -2.22 10.79
C ASN A 67 -13.86 -3.18 10.04
N SER A 68 -13.59 -3.43 8.76
CA SER A 68 -14.37 -4.38 7.93
C SER A 68 -13.98 -5.83 8.20
N GLN A 69 -12.79 -6.08 8.77
CA GLN A 69 -12.40 -7.42 9.22
C GLN A 69 -13.23 -7.81 10.46
N PRO A 70 -14.03 -8.89 10.41
CA PRO A 70 -14.79 -9.35 11.56
C PRO A 70 -13.82 -9.80 12.64
N ARG A 71 -13.79 -9.03 13.73
CA ARG A 71 -13.01 -9.35 14.92
C ARG A 71 -13.70 -10.53 15.62
N ASN A 72 -13.19 -11.74 15.38
CA ASN A 72 -13.66 -12.98 16.01
C ASN A 72 -13.26 -13.02 17.49
#